data_AF-A0A955P9A6-F1
#
_entry.id   AF-A0A955P9A6-F1
#
_cell.length_a   1.000
_cell.length_b   1.000
_cell.length_c   1.000
_cell.angle_alpha   90.00
_cell.angle_beta   90.00
_cell.angle_gamma   90.00
#
_symmetry.space_group_name_H-M   'P 1'
#
loop_
_entity.id
_entity.type
_entity.pdbx_description
1 polymer ?
#
loop_
_entity_poly.entity_id
_entity_poly.type
_entity_poly.pdbx_seq_one_letter_code
_entity_poly.pdbx_strand_id
1 'polypeptide(L)'
;MVFYGTNVLNPDWCHIKMNSTNAPFGNINQDAAFRAILEGTATETGQEFFKSLVQNLAKILKTQGAWVTEYLEECRRLRALAFWMEGEWVAEYEIDITGTPCETVIESQDLVHIPENLVELYPGDPDLQEVGAVSYLGVPLKDLDGKILGHLAVVDRRPLPRDERILTLFRIFASRAAAELQRLRRETEIRYRELKLSSLFHSAMDVIVELDEENRVTFLNAAGEKTFGPSGKERLGQSFLGFLSERSVQKFLELKSQIGAQPGAERCLWIPGGLEIRIEDGESFQAEATLSRF
;
A
#
# COMPACT_ATOMS: atom_id res chain seq x y z
N MET A 1 -27.28 58.67 24.36
CA MET A 1 -28.59 58.67 23.68
C MET A 1 -29.09 57.24 23.70
N VAL A 2 -30.11 57.01 24.52
CA VAL A 2 -30.90 55.77 24.72
C VAL A 2 -32.02 55.81 23.65
N PHE A 3 -32.52 54.72 23.06
CA PHE A 3 -33.52 53.76 23.54
C PHE A 3 -33.53 52.51 22.63
N TYR A 4 -33.36 51.29 23.17
CA TYR A 4 -34.36 50.28 23.62
C TYR A 4 -35.07 49.49 22.50
N GLY A 5 -34.95 48.17 22.62
CA GLY A 5 -35.65 47.14 21.83
C GLY A 5 -35.37 45.75 22.40
N THR A 6 -35.83 45.52 23.63
CA THR A 6 -35.81 44.27 24.38
C THR A 6 -36.77 43.23 23.79
N ASN A 7 -36.31 41.98 23.65
CA ASN A 7 -37.15 40.77 23.74
C ASN A 7 -36.30 39.70 24.46
N VAL A 8 -36.35 39.68 25.79
CA VAL A 8 -37.08 38.69 26.60
C VAL A 8 -36.60 37.25 26.34
N LEU A 9 -35.60 36.88 27.13
CA LEU A 9 -35.25 35.50 27.47
C LEU A 9 -36.50 34.83 28.06
N ASN A 10 -36.95 33.74 27.44
CA ASN A 10 -37.97 32.87 28.01
C ASN A 10 -37.30 31.88 28.99
N PRO A 11 -37.61 31.92 30.29
CA PRO A 11 -36.99 31.04 31.29
C PRO A 11 -37.90 29.85 31.58
N ASP A 12 -38.06 28.93 30.63
CA ASP A 12 -38.85 27.69 30.83
C ASP A 12 -38.13 26.45 30.26
N TRP A 13 -36.87 26.29 30.62
CA TRP A 13 -36.15 25.01 30.48
C TRP A 13 -35.81 24.45 31.87
N CYS A 14 -36.85 24.25 32.68
CA CYS A 14 -36.79 23.39 33.85
C CYS A 14 -37.84 22.30 33.70
N HIS A 15 -37.39 21.05 33.80
CA HIS A 15 -38.17 19.79 33.72
C HIS A 15 -38.47 19.22 32.33
N ILE A 16 -37.43 18.91 31.56
CA ILE A 16 -37.43 17.64 30.84
C ILE A 16 -36.72 16.64 31.73
N LYS A 17 -37.49 15.73 32.34
CA LYS A 17 -36.95 14.54 32.99
C LYS A 17 -36.04 13.86 31.96
N MET A 18 -34.74 13.77 32.27
CA MET A 18 -33.86 12.77 31.68
C MET A 18 -34.48 11.41 32.00
N ASN A 19 -35.29 10.88 31.08
CA ASN A 19 -35.60 9.46 31.08
C ASN A 19 -34.31 8.76 30.68
N SER A 20 -33.58 8.30 31.69
CA SER A 20 -32.48 7.36 31.60
C SER A 20 -33.02 5.99 31.13
N THR A 21 -33.44 5.90 29.87
CA THR A 21 -33.92 4.65 29.28
C THR A 21 -33.61 4.62 27.78
N ASN A 22 -32.32 4.42 27.49
CA ASN A 22 -31.74 3.57 26.43
C ASN A 22 -30.35 4.09 26.05
N ALA A 23 -29.35 3.82 26.91
CA ALA A 23 -27.99 3.73 26.41
C ALA A 23 -27.96 2.61 25.33
N PRO A 24 -27.28 2.76 24.18
CA PRO A 24 -27.35 1.79 23.08
C PRO A 24 -26.71 0.42 23.40
N PHE A 25 -26.24 0.24 24.64
CA PHE A 25 -25.37 -0.85 25.05
C PHE A 25 -25.82 -1.41 26.40
N GLY A 26 -26.92 -2.19 26.36
CA GLY A 26 -27.33 -3.06 27.45
C GLY A 26 -26.50 -4.35 27.47
N ASN A 27 -25.64 -4.44 28.49
CA ASN A 27 -24.99 -5.59 29.13
C ASN A 27 -24.98 -6.99 28.46
N ILE A 28 -23.74 -7.54 28.40
CA ILE A 28 -23.31 -8.95 28.30
C ILE A 28 -23.18 -9.50 26.85
N ASN A 29 -21.94 -9.90 26.49
CA ASN A 29 -21.49 -10.65 25.29
C ASN A 29 -20.89 -9.88 24.07
N GLN A 30 -20.41 -8.65 24.24
CA GLN A 30 -19.82 -7.87 23.13
C GLN A 30 -18.30 -8.05 22.95
N ASP A 31 -17.52 -8.23 24.03
CA ASP A 31 -16.07 -8.47 23.89
C ASP A 31 -15.76 -9.74 23.09
N ALA A 32 -16.62 -10.77 23.18
CA ALA A 32 -16.49 -12.00 22.42
C ALA A 32 -16.86 -11.82 20.94
N ALA A 33 -17.97 -11.12 20.64
CA ALA A 33 -18.36 -10.81 19.25
C ALA A 33 -17.33 -9.90 18.56
N PHE A 34 -16.73 -8.96 19.32
CA PHE A 34 -15.69 -8.07 18.82
C PHE A 34 -14.34 -8.79 18.63
N ARG A 35 -13.93 -9.64 19.58
CA ARG A 35 -12.76 -10.52 19.37
C ARG A 35 -12.95 -11.46 18.20
N ALA A 36 -14.13 -12.03 18.03
CA ALA A 36 -14.44 -12.93 16.91
C ALA A 36 -14.34 -12.23 15.54
N ILE A 37 -14.53 -10.91 15.45
CA ILE A 37 -14.33 -10.14 14.21
C ILE A 37 -12.87 -9.71 14.06
N LEU A 38 -12.16 -9.35 15.14
CA LEU A 38 -10.71 -9.17 15.10
C LEU A 38 -10.03 -10.46 14.61
N GLU A 39 -10.47 -11.61 15.09
CA GLU A 39 -10.02 -12.94 14.67
C GLU A 39 -10.56 -13.32 13.28
N GLY A 40 -11.81 -12.99 12.95
CA GLY A 40 -12.44 -13.31 11.66
C GLY A 40 -11.88 -12.51 10.48
N THR A 41 -11.38 -11.30 10.73
CA THR A 41 -10.58 -10.54 9.77
C THR A 41 -9.10 -10.94 9.80
N ALA A 42 -8.66 -11.82 10.72
CA ALA A 42 -7.24 -12.23 10.82
C ALA A 42 -6.85 -13.26 9.77
N THR A 43 -7.81 -13.95 9.16
CA THR A 43 -7.57 -14.85 8.03
C THR A 43 -7.54 -14.14 6.69
N GLU A 44 -8.11 -12.93 6.60
CA GLU A 44 -8.17 -12.16 5.37
C GLU A 44 -6.99 -11.20 5.28
N THR A 45 -6.46 -11.05 4.07
CA THR A 45 -5.34 -10.15 3.78
C THR A 45 -5.64 -9.36 2.50
N GLY A 46 -5.01 -8.20 2.38
CA GLY A 46 -5.10 -7.32 1.24
C GLY A 46 -6.47 -6.67 1.12
N GLN A 47 -7.02 -6.71 -0.10
CA GLN A 47 -8.27 -6.03 -0.43
C GLN A 47 -9.48 -6.58 0.34
N GLU A 48 -9.52 -7.89 0.59
CA GLU A 48 -10.64 -8.53 1.28
C GLU A 48 -10.68 -8.14 2.77
N PHE A 49 -9.51 -7.99 3.40
CA PHE A 49 -9.41 -7.47 4.77
C PHE A 49 -10.11 -6.10 4.89
N PHE A 50 -9.83 -5.17 3.95
CA PHE A 50 -10.43 -3.84 3.99
C PHE A 50 -11.94 -3.87 3.80
N LYS A 51 -12.45 -4.72 2.89
CA LYS A 51 -13.89 -4.92 2.70
C LYS A 51 -14.54 -5.43 3.98
N SER A 52 -14.02 -6.51 4.55
CA SER A 52 -14.57 -7.09 5.78
C SER A 52 -14.51 -6.10 6.94
N LEU A 53 -13.42 -5.33 7.07
CA LEU A 53 -13.29 -4.28 8.08
C LEU A 53 -14.41 -3.24 7.98
N VAL A 54 -14.59 -2.60 6.83
CA VAL A 54 -15.54 -1.50 6.69
C VAL A 54 -16.99 -1.99 6.80
N GLN A 55 -17.29 -3.17 6.24
CA GLN A 55 -18.63 -3.75 6.35
C GLN A 55 -18.98 -4.10 7.81
N ASN A 56 -18.02 -4.66 8.55
CA ASN A 56 -18.22 -4.97 9.96
C ASN A 56 -18.36 -3.71 10.81
N LEU A 57 -17.57 -2.66 10.55
CA LEU A 57 -17.71 -1.36 11.22
C LEU A 57 -19.10 -0.76 11.00
N ALA A 58 -19.59 -0.72 9.76
CA ALA A 58 -20.92 -0.22 9.45
C ALA A 58 -22.01 -1.01 10.19
N LYS A 59 -21.94 -2.34 10.20
CA LYS A 59 -22.91 -3.21 10.90
C LYS A 59 -22.90 -3.01 12.41
N ILE A 60 -21.71 -2.93 13.02
CA ILE A 60 -21.52 -2.82 14.48
C ILE A 60 -22.00 -1.48 15.00
N LEU A 61 -21.54 -0.40 14.36
CA LEU A 61 -21.90 0.96 14.74
C LEU A 61 -23.29 1.34 14.23
N LYS A 62 -23.88 0.46 13.41
CA LYS A 62 -25.14 0.66 12.70
C LYS A 62 -25.12 1.95 11.87
N THR A 63 -23.94 2.34 11.36
CA THR A 63 -23.76 3.53 10.55
C THR A 63 -24.14 3.27 9.10
N GLN A 64 -24.45 4.33 8.38
CA GLN A 64 -24.89 4.23 6.99
C GLN A 64 -23.73 3.92 6.03
N GLY A 65 -22.57 4.51 6.31
CA GLY A 65 -21.37 4.33 5.51
C GLY A 65 -20.14 4.05 6.37
N ALA A 66 -19.20 3.32 5.78
CA ALA A 66 -17.87 3.08 6.31
C ALA A 66 -16.89 2.91 5.14
N TRP A 67 -15.70 3.47 5.27
CA TRP A 67 -14.67 3.32 4.24
C TRP A 67 -13.27 3.40 4.81
N VAL A 68 -12.34 2.83 4.07
CA VAL A 68 -10.91 2.92 4.29
C VAL A 68 -10.25 3.33 2.97
N THR A 69 -9.29 4.24 3.07
CA THR A 69 -8.66 4.89 1.92
C THR A 69 -7.15 4.86 2.03
N GLU A 70 -6.49 4.96 0.89
CA GLU A 70 -5.11 5.42 0.81
C GLU A 70 -5.06 6.93 0.57
N TYR A 71 -4.03 7.59 1.11
CA TYR A 71 -3.75 8.99 0.88
C TYR A 71 -2.68 9.15 -0.20
N LEU A 72 -3.02 9.94 -1.22
CA LEU A 72 -2.17 10.38 -2.32
C LEU A 72 -1.72 11.81 -2.03
N GLU A 73 -0.60 11.91 -1.32
CA GLU A 73 -0.08 13.14 -0.73
C GLU A 73 0.21 14.21 -1.80
N GLU A 74 0.72 13.81 -2.97
CA GLU A 74 1.15 14.70 -4.05
C GLU A 74 -0.02 15.50 -4.65
N CYS A 75 -1.22 14.92 -4.63
CA CYS A 75 -2.43 15.53 -5.18
C CYS A 75 -3.45 15.91 -4.10
N ARG A 76 -3.14 15.69 -2.81
CA ARG A 76 -4.08 15.83 -1.68
C ARG A 76 -5.41 15.06 -1.90
N ARG A 77 -5.34 13.84 -2.44
CA ARG A 77 -6.55 13.03 -2.70
C ARG A 77 -6.59 11.78 -1.84
N LEU A 78 -7.80 11.32 -1.55
CA LEU A 78 -8.06 10.02 -0.92
C LEU A 78 -8.68 9.09 -1.94
N ARG A 79 -8.10 7.91 -2.09
CA ARG A 79 -8.66 6.83 -2.92
C ARG A 79 -9.18 5.72 -2.02
N ALA A 80 -10.42 5.31 -2.24
CA ALA A 80 -11.02 4.22 -1.48
C ALA A 80 -10.34 2.89 -1.81
N LEU A 81 -9.88 2.21 -0.75
CA LEU A 81 -9.48 0.81 -0.81
C LEU A 81 -10.71 -0.08 -0.58
N ALA A 82 -11.61 0.31 0.31
CA ALA A 82 -12.93 -0.28 0.41
C ALA A 82 -13.94 0.76 0.88
N PHE A 83 -15.13 0.76 0.30
CA PHE A 83 -16.19 1.70 0.63
C PHE A 83 -17.53 0.97 0.62
N TRP A 84 -18.14 0.88 1.80
CA TRP A 84 -19.48 0.37 2.01
C TRP A 84 -20.44 1.52 2.34
N MET A 85 -21.52 1.66 1.57
CA MET A 85 -22.52 2.71 1.76
C MET A 85 -23.91 2.16 1.51
N GLU A 86 -24.86 2.39 2.42
CA GLU A 86 -26.28 2.04 2.26
C GLU A 86 -26.57 0.56 1.91
N GLY A 87 -25.65 -0.35 2.26
CA GLY A 87 -25.80 -1.77 1.95
C GLY A 87 -25.18 -2.21 0.62
N GLU A 88 -24.51 -1.31 -0.08
CA GLU A 88 -23.87 -1.54 -1.38
C GLU A 88 -22.38 -1.21 -1.33
N TRP A 89 -21.62 -1.80 -2.27
CA TRP A 89 -20.21 -1.48 -2.49
C TRP A 89 -20.07 -0.31 -3.44
N VAL A 90 -19.32 0.72 -3.02
CA VAL A 90 -18.92 1.83 -3.89
C VAL A 90 -17.56 1.52 -4.50
N ALA A 91 -17.50 1.41 -5.82
CA ALA A 91 -16.27 1.15 -6.57
C ALA A 91 -15.60 2.45 -7.03
N GLU A 92 -14.28 2.44 -7.16
CA GLU A 92 -13.49 3.49 -7.81
C GLU A 92 -13.71 4.91 -7.26
N TYR A 93 -13.92 5.03 -5.94
CA TYR A 93 -14.11 6.33 -5.30
C TYR A 93 -12.76 7.03 -5.03
N GLU A 94 -12.61 8.26 -5.51
CA GLU A 94 -11.46 9.12 -5.24
C GLU A 94 -11.88 10.59 -5.10
N ILE A 95 -11.53 11.22 -3.98
CA ILE A 95 -11.97 12.58 -3.63
C ILE A 95 -10.78 13.49 -3.31
N ASP A 96 -10.90 14.78 -3.66
CA ASP A 96 -10.03 15.85 -3.15
C ASP A 96 -10.45 16.20 -1.71
N ILE A 97 -9.52 16.20 -0.77
CA ILE A 97 -9.87 16.37 0.64
C ILE A 97 -10.29 17.80 1.00
N THR A 98 -9.99 18.79 0.16
CA THR A 98 -10.14 20.21 0.48
C THR A 98 -11.57 20.57 0.87
N GLY A 99 -11.74 21.10 2.09
CA GLY A 99 -13.05 21.48 2.61
C GLY A 99 -13.94 20.32 3.04
N THR A 100 -13.37 19.10 3.17
CA THR A 100 -14.07 17.90 3.65
C THR A 100 -13.68 17.59 5.11
N PRO A 101 -14.50 16.83 5.87
CA PRO A 101 -14.09 16.34 7.19
C PRO A 101 -12.85 15.45 7.13
N CYS A 102 -12.57 14.83 5.98
CA CYS A 102 -11.37 14.02 5.79
C CYS A 102 -10.10 14.86 5.83
N GLU A 103 -10.12 16.11 5.33
CA GLU A 103 -8.97 17.03 5.45
C GLU A 103 -8.62 17.28 6.91
N THR A 104 -9.61 17.56 7.76
CA THR A 104 -9.39 17.76 9.19
C THR A 104 -8.72 16.55 9.85
N VAL A 105 -9.10 15.32 9.46
CA VAL A 105 -8.47 14.08 9.96
C VAL A 105 -7.00 14.00 9.55
N ILE A 106 -6.71 14.28 8.27
CA ILE A 106 -5.35 14.21 7.72
C ILE A 106 -4.46 15.30 8.33
N GLU A 107 -4.95 16.54 8.42
CA GLU A 107 -4.17 17.70 8.88
C GLU A 107 -3.96 17.74 10.39
N SER A 108 -5.00 17.42 11.18
CA SER A 108 -4.85 17.30 12.63
C SER A 108 -4.00 16.08 13.03
N GLN A 109 -3.87 15.11 12.11
CA GLN A 109 -3.29 13.81 12.36
C GLN A 109 -3.89 13.12 13.59
N ASP A 110 -5.16 13.35 13.90
CA ASP A 110 -5.83 12.69 15.01
C ASP A 110 -7.27 12.30 14.63
N LEU A 111 -7.91 11.56 15.54
CA LEU A 111 -9.31 11.22 15.45
C LEU A 111 -10.17 12.49 15.43
N VAL A 112 -11.03 12.59 14.43
CA VAL A 112 -12.05 13.64 14.34
C VAL A 112 -13.40 13.00 14.53
N HIS A 113 -14.14 13.48 15.54
CA HIS A 113 -15.48 13.04 15.85
C HIS A 113 -16.43 14.23 15.78
N ILE A 114 -17.39 14.14 14.86
CA ILE A 114 -18.45 15.13 14.65
C ILE A 114 -19.76 14.43 15.00
N PRO A 115 -20.34 14.70 16.19
CA PRO A 115 -21.49 13.97 16.67
C PRO A 115 -22.78 14.32 15.91
N GLU A 116 -22.89 15.53 15.39
CA GLU A 116 -24.05 16.06 14.65
C GLU A 116 -23.66 17.30 13.82
N ASN A 117 -24.59 17.83 13.01
CA ASN A 117 -24.45 19.04 12.19
C ASN A 117 -23.30 19.00 11.17
N LEU A 118 -22.96 17.81 10.66
CA LEU A 118 -21.84 17.62 9.74
C LEU A 118 -21.91 18.51 8.50
N VAL A 119 -23.06 18.57 7.82
CA VAL A 119 -23.26 19.38 6.61
C VAL A 119 -23.09 20.88 6.85
N GLU A 120 -23.48 21.37 8.04
CA GLU A 120 -23.30 22.79 8.40
C GLU A 120 -21.83 23.15 8.61
N LEU A 121 -21.03 22.20 9.13
CA LEU A 121 -19.59 22.38 9.33
C LEU A 121 -18.79 22.27 8.03
N TYR A 122 -19.28 21.49 7.07
CA TYR A 122 -18.62 21.25 5.78
C TYR A 122 -19.58 21.49 4.61
N PRO A 123 -20.04 22.74 4.40
CA PRO A 123 -21.01 23.06 3.35
C PRO A 123 -20.45 22.95 1.94
N GLY A 124 -19.12 22.88 1.80
CA GLY A 124 -18.40 22.74 0.54
C GLY A 124 -18.28 21.29 0.04
N ASP A 125 -18.76 20.31 0.81
CA ASP A 125 -18.73 18.89 0.46
C ASP A 125 -20.13 18.45 -0.05
N PRO A 126 -20.34 18.38 -1.38
CA PRO A 126 -21.65 18.07 -1.96
C PRO A 126 -22.10 16.64 -1.66
N ASP A 127 -21.16 15.69 -1.51
CA ASP A 127 -21.47 14.29 -1.23
C ASP A 127 -22.21 14.18 0.12
N LEU A 128 -21.78 14.95 1.13
CA LEU A 128 -22.41 14.96 2.46
C LEU A 128 -23.86 15.46 2.42
N GLN A 129 -24.16 16.44 1.55
CA GLN A 129 -25.51 16.95 1.36
C GLN A 129 -26.40 15.91 0.67
N GLU A 130 -25.89 15.29 -0.40
CA GLU A 130 -26.63 14.27 -1.16
C GLU A 130 -26.98 13.07 -0.28
N VAL A 131 -26.03 12.60 0.53
CA VAL A 131 -26.29 11.49 1.44
C VAL A 131 -27.05 11.92 2.71
N GLY A 132 -27.30 13.21 2.94
CA GLY A 132 -27.99 13.71 4.13
C GLY A 132 -27.24 13.42 5.43
N ALA A 133 -25.91 13.51 5.39
CA ALA A 133 -25.05 13.13 6.51
C ALA A 133 -25.21 14.08 7.71
N VAL A 134 -25.31 13.51 8.90
CA VAL A 134 -25.46 14.24 10.16
C VAL A 134 -24.21 14.11 11.03
N SER A 135 -23.57 12.95 11.04
CA SER A 135 -22.43 12.67 11.92
C SER A 135 -21.29 11.98 11.18
N TYR A 136 -20.07 12.15 11.70
CA TYR A 136 -18.83 11.61 11.12
C TYR A 136 -17.86 11.18 12.22
N LEU A 137 -17.14 10.10 11.99
CA LEU A 137 -15.99 9.69 12.79
C LEU A 137 -14.89 9.21 11.86
N GLY A 138 -13.73 9.87 11.90
CA GLY A 138 -12.57 9.54 11.08
C GLY A 138 -11.30 9.45 11.91
N VAL A 139 -10.39 8.56 11.51
CA VAL A 139 -9.08 8.36 12.15
C VAL A 139 -8.02 8.20 11.06
N PRO A 140 -6.85 8.86 11.17
CA PRO A 140 -5.79 8.69 10.21
C PRO A 140 -5.13 7.33 10.37
N LEU A 141 -4.73 6.74 9.24
CA LEU A 141 -3.87 5.56 9.20
C LEU A 141 -2.42 6.04 9.16
N LYS A 142 -1.64 5.73 10.19
CA LYS A 142 -0.24 6.16 10.30
C LYS A 142 0.72 4.98 10.22
N ASP A 143 1.87 5.18 9.59
CA ASP A 143 2.99 4.27 9.76
C ASP A 143 3.76 4.54 11.08
N LEU A 144 4.83 3.76 11.29
CA LEU A 144 5.67 3.85 12.48
C LEU A 144 6.42 5.18 12.61
N ASP A 145 6.63 5.89 11.50
CA ASP A 145 7.31 7.19 11.46
C ASP A 145 6.30 8.35 11.61
N GLY A 146 5.00 8.04 11.74
CA GLY A 146 3.93 9.01 11.86
C GLY A 146 3.43 9.55 10.53
N LYS A 147 3.92 9.05 9.39
CA LYS A 147 3.43 9.44 8.07
C LYS A 147 2.00 8.93 7.87
N ILE A 148 1.14 9.79 7.33
CA ILE A 148 -0.25 9.46 7.02
C ILE A 148 -0.29 8.61 5.74
N LEU A 149 -0.73 7.36 5.87
CA LEU A 149 -0.91 6.43 4.77
C LEU A 149 -2.31 6.53 4.15
N GLY A 150 -3.29 7.03 4.89
CA GLY A 150 -4.71 6.99 4.53
C GLY A 150 -5.62 7.39 5.68
N HIS A 151 -6.91 7.08 5.56
CA HIS A 151 -7.85 7.25 6.66
C HIS A 151 -8.93 6.16 6.68
N LEU A 152 -9.45 5.91 7.88
CA LEU A 152 -10.63 5.09 8.14
C LEU A 152 -11.74 6.00 8.65
N ALA A 153 -12.96 5.87 8.13
CA ALA A 153 -14.09 6.67 8.60
C ALA A 153 -15.44 5.97 8.50
N VAL A 154 -16.40 6.53 9.24
CA VAL A 154 -17.83 6.23 9.16
C VAL A 154 -18.66 7.50 9.09
N VAL A 155 -19.84 7.39 8.49
CA VAL A 155 -20.85 8.47 8.39
C VAL A 155 -22.25 7.92 8.65
N ASP A 156 -23.14 8.74 9.20
CA ASP A 156 -24.55 8.40 9.43
C ASP A 156 -25.46 9.63 9.23
N ARG A 157 -26.74 9.38 8.94
CA ARG A 157 -27.85 10.36 8.91
C ARG A 157 -28.43 10.64 10.29
N ARG A 158 -27.90 10.00 11.33
CA ARG A 158 -28.30 10.20 12.72
C ARG A 158 -27.13 10.73 13.53
N PRO A 159 -27.40 11.39 14.67
CA PRO A 159 -26.34 11.74 15.60
C PRO A 159 -25.54 10.50 16.04
N LEU A 160 -24.23 10.68 16.18
CA LEU A 160 -23.31 9.69 16.73
C LEU A 160 -22.77 10.23 18.06
N PRO A 161 -23.47 10.03 19.20
CA PRO A 161 -23.02 10.51 20.49
C PRO A 161 -21.64 9.97 20.85
N ARG A 162 -20.89 10.76 21.61
CA ARG A 162 -19.55 10.39 22.04
C ARG A 162 -19.60 9.18 22.98
N ASP A 163 -18.93 8.09 22.59
CA ASP A 163 -18.66 6.92 23.43
C ASP A 163 -17.16 6.59 23.33
N GLU A 164 -16.42 6.75 24.44
CA GLU A 164 -14.97 6.52 24.49
C GLU A 164 -14.57 5.09 24.10
N ARG A 165 -15.47 4.10 24.28
CA ARG A 165 -15.21 2.72 23.86
C ARG A 165 -15.24 2.62 22.34
N ILE A 166 -16.20 3.28 21.68
CA ILE A 166 -16.26 3.34 20.22
C ILE A 166 -15.00 4.02 19.68
N LEU A 167 -14.59 5.15 20.27
CA LEU A 167 -13.39 5.87 19.84
C LEU A 167 -12.12 5.01 19.98
N THR A 168 -11.97 4.31 21.11
CA THR A 168 -10.85 3.40 21.34
C THR A 168 -10.83 2.25 20.34
N LEU A 169 -11.98 1.63 20.09
CA LEU A 169 -12.12 0.57 19.09
C LEU A 169 -11.75 1.06 17.69
N PHE A 170 -12.22 2.24 17.31
CA PHE A 170 -11.91 2.83 16.02
C PHE A 170 -10.39 3.04 15.84
N ARG A 171 -9.69 3.48 16.89
CA ARG A 171 -8.22 3.59 16.88
C ARG A 171 -7.53 2.23 16.73
N ILE A 172 -8.04 1.16 17.34
CA ILE A 172 -7.49 -0.20 17.18
C ILE A 172 -7.66 -0.67 15.73
N PHE A 173 -8.85 -0.49 15.15
CA PHE A 173 -9.12 -0.85 13.75
C PHE A 173 -8.28 -0.03 12.77
N ALA A 174 -8.12 1.27 13.02
CA ALA A 174 -7.24 2.13 12.25
C ALA A 174 -5.78 1.65 12.33
N SER A 175 -5.27 1.31 13.51
CA SER A 175 -3.91 0.78 13.66
C SER A 175 -3.70 -0.50 12.83
N ARG A 176 -4.69 -1.40 12.83
CA ARG A 176 -4.63 -2.63 12.04
C ARG A 176 -4.71 -2.36 10.52
N ALA A 177 -5.61 -1.48 10.11
CA ALA A 177 -5.74 -1.08 8.72
C ALA A 177 -4.46 -0.40 8.21
N ALA A 178 -3.80 0.41 9.04
CA ALA A 178 -2.52 1.01 8.73
C ALA A 178 -1.42 -0.05 8.54
N ALA A 179 -1.36 -1.06 9.42
CA ALA A 179 -0.40 -2.16 9.28
C ALA A 179 -0.60 -2.94 7.98
N GLU A 180 -1.85 -3.23 7.62
CA GLU A 180 -2.16 -3.97 6.39
C GLU A 180 -1.91 -3.13 5.13
N LEU A 181 -2.23 -1.84 5.15
CA LEU A 181 -1.91 -0.91 4.07
C LEU A 181 -0.40 -0.78 3.90
N GLN A 182 0.35 -0.71 5.00
CA GLN A 182 1.81 -0.67 4.95
C GLN A 182 2.39 -1.96 4.36
N ARG A 183 1.84 -3.13 4.71
CA ARG A 183 2.23 -4.42 4.11
C ARG A 183 2.04 -4.40 2.60
N LEU A 184 0.85 -3.99 2.12
CA LEU A 184 0.55 -3.93 0.69
C LEU A 184 1.44 -2.92 -0.07
N ARG A 185 1.71 -1.76 0.52
CA ARG A 185 2.62 -0.76 -0.07
C ARG A 185 4.04 -1.31 -0.21
N ARG A 186 4.57 -1.98 0.81
CA ARG A 186 5.89 -2.62 0.76
C ARG A 186 5.96 -3.71 -0.31
N GLU A 187 4.95 -4.57 -0.40
CA GLU A 187 4.89 -5.61 -1.43
C GLU A 187 4.86 -5.04 -2.84
N THR A 188 4.12 -3.94 -3.03
CA THR A 188 4.02 -3.24 -4.31
C THR A 188 5.34 -2.57 -4.66
N GLU A 189 6.00 -1.94 -3.69
CA GLU A 189 7.31 -1.31 -3.87
C GLU A 189 8.39 -2.34 -4.21
N ILE A 190 8.42 -3.49 -3.54
CA ILE A 190 9.34 -4.59 -3.85
C ILE A 190 9.11 -5.05 -5.29
N ARG A 191 7.86 -5.35 -5.67
CA ARG A 191 7.51 -5.77 -7.03
C ARG A 191 7.89 -4.72 -8.08
N TYR A 192 7.66 -3.44 -7.80
CA TYR A 192 8.05 -2.36 -8.69
C TYR A 192 9.57 -2.27 -8.86
N ARG A 193 10.33 -2.40 -7.77
CA ARG A 193 11.80 -2.44 -7.81
C ARG A 193 12.32 -3.63 -8.60
N GLU A 194 11.75 -4.82 -8.39
CA GLU A 194 12.10 -6.03 -9.15
C GLU A 194 11.83 -5.85 -10.65
N LEU A 195 10.66 -5.35 -11.02
CA LEU A 195 10.31 -5.07 -12.42
C LEU A 195 11.24 -4.01 -13.04
N LYS A 196 11.57 -2.95 -12.29
CA LYS A 196 12.48 -1.91 -12.75
C LYS A 196 13.90 -2.45 -12.97
N LEU A 197 14.42 -3.26 -12.05
CA LEU A 197 15.72 -3.91 -12.21
C LEU A 197 15.71 -4.87 -13.41
N SER A 198 14.70 -5.73 -13.52
CA SER A 198 14.53 -6.63 -14.66
C SER A 198 14.49 -5.87 -15.99
N SER A 199 13.75 -4.75 -16.06
CA SER A 199 13.70 -3.90 -17.25
C SER A 199 15.05 -3.30 -17.62
N LEU A 200 15.88 -2.89 -16.64
CA LEU A 200 17.22 -2.39 -16.90
C LEU A 200 18.13 -3.48 -17.49
N PHE A 201 18.09 -4.69 -16.94
CA PHE A 201 18.87 -5.81 -17.48
C PHE A 201 18.44 -6.19 -18.90
N HIS A 202 17.13 -6.27 -19.17
CA HIS A 202 16.61 -6.64 -20.48
C HIS A 202 16.79 -5.55 -21.55
N SER A 203 16.86 -4.27 -21.18
CA SER A 203 17.06 -3.16 -22.11
C SER A 203 18.53 -2.80 -22.37
N ALA A 204 19.46 -3.37 -21.61
CA ALA A 204 20.89 -3.20 -21.85
C ALA A 204 21.27 -3.69 -23.26
N MET A 205 22.05 -2.88 -23.98
CA MET A 205 22.56 -3.23 -25.30
C MET A 205 23.72 -4.23 -25.23
N ASP A 206 24.45 -4.23 -24.12
CA ASP A 206 25.51 -5.20 -23.87
C ASP A 206 24.93 -6.55 -23.45
N VAL A 207 25.61 -7.62 -23.84
CA VAL A 207 25.25 -8.98 -23.43
C VAL A 207 25.52 -9.13 -21.93
N ILE A 208 24.46 -9.45 -21.18
CA ILE A 208 24.55 -9.77 -19.76
C ILE A 208 24.20 -11.25 -19.59
N VAL A 209 25.12 -12.00 -19.01
CA VAL A 209 24.97 -13.43 -18.71
C VAL A 209 25.24 -13.67 -17.22
N GLU A 210 24.34 -14.39 -16.56
CA GLU A 210 24.52 -14.87 -15.19
C GLU A 210 24.81 -16.35 -15.20
N LEU A 211 25.73 -16.79 -14.35
CA LEU A 211 26.22 -18.15 -14.28
C LEU A 211 26.14 -18.70 -12.85
N ASP A 212 25.82 -19.98 -12.70
CA ASP A 212 25.94 -20.69 -11.42
C ASP A 212 27.40 -21.07 -11.06
N GLU A 213 27.57 -21.80 -9.95
CA GLU A 213 28.89 -22.25 -9.48
C GLU A 213 29.56 -23.20 -10.50
N GLU A 214 28.77 -24.01 -11.20
CA GLU A 214 29.18 -24.92 -12.28
C GLU A 214 29.33 -24.25 -13.66
N ASN A 215 29.17 -22.93 -13.76
CA ASN A 215 29.21 -22.12 -14.98
C ASN A 215 28.03 -22.38 -15.95
N ARG A 216 26.88 -22.83 -15.47
CA ARG A 216 25.67 -22.94 -16.27
C ARG A 216 24.96 -21.60 -16.34
N VAL A 217 24.43 -21.27 -17.51
CA VAL A 217 23.72 -20.01 -17.73
C VAL A 217 22.39 -20.01 -16.99
N THR A 218 22.23 -19.15 -16.00
CA THR A 218 20.98 -18.99 -15.21
C THR A 218 20.16 -17.80 -15.68
N PHE A 219 20.79 -16.79 -16.28
CA PHE A 219 20.12 -15.65 -16.91
C PHE A 219 20.87 -15.18 -18.14
N LEU A 220 20.11 -14.70 -19.13
CA LEU A 220 20.60 -14.08 -20.34
C LEU A 220 19.66 -12.95 -20.74
N ASN A 221 20.19 -11.73 -20.96
CA ASN A 221 19.35 -10.60 -21.36
C ASN A 221 18.98 -10.62 -22.86
N ALA A 222 18.12 -9.69 -23.28
CA ALA A 222 17.62 -9.66 -24.67
C ALA A 222 18.73 -9.39 -25.71
N ALA A 223 19.79 -8.66 -25.35
CA ALA A 223 20.96 -8.52 -26.19
C ALA A 223 21.66 -9.87 -26.38
N GLY A 224 21.89 -10.61 -25.29
CA GLY A 224 22.41 -11.97 -25.32
C GLY A 224 21.57 -12.91 -26.17
N GLU A 225 20.25 -12.93 -26.00
CA GLU A 225 19.36 -13.76 -26.83
C GLU A 225 19.51 -13.46 -28.32
N LYS A 226 19.64 -12.18 -28.70
CA LYS A 226 19.86 -11.78 -30.11
C LYS A 226 21.26 -12.16 -30.60
N THR A 227 22.29 -11.94 -29.80
CA THR A 227 23.68 -12.22 -30.15
C THR A 227 23.95 -13.72 -30.28
N PHE A 228 23.36 -14.54 -29.41
CA PHE A 228 23.52 -15.99 -29.43
C PHE A 228 22.50 -16.71 -30.32
N GLY A 229 21.48 -16.02 -30.85
CA GLY A 229 20.52 -16.57 -31.80
C GLY A 229 19.42 -17.43 -31.17
N PRO A 230 18.70 -18.27 -31.95
CA PRO A 230 17.60 -19.14 -31.48
C PRO A 230 17.97 -20.02 -30.29
N SER A 231 19.25 -20.36 -30.16
CA SER A 231 19.83 -21.15 -29.07
C SER A 231 20.06 -20.36 -27.77
N GLY A 232 19.88 -19.04 -27.74
CA GLY A 232 19.99 -18.25 -26.50
C GLY A 232 18.99 -18.66 -25.41
N LYS A 233 17.72 -18.90 -25.77
CA LYS A 233 16.69 -19.39 -24.83
C LYS A 233 16.80 -20.88 -24.53
N GLU A 234 17.22 -21.68 -25.50
CA GLU A 234 17.37 -23.15 -25.36
C GLU A 234 18.60 -23.56 -24.52
N ARG A 235 19.46 -22.59 -24.18
CA ARG A 235 20.71 -22.82 -23.45
C ARG A 235 20.70 -22.34 -21.99
N LEU A 236 19.56 -21.90 -21.46
CA LEU A 236 19.39 -21.79 -20.01
C LEU A 236 19.65 -23.16 -19.36
N GLY A 237 20.55 -23.22 -18.38
CA GLY A 237 21.02 -24.45 -17.73
C GLY A 237 22.19 -25.16 -18.43
N GLN A 238 22.62 -24.71 -19.61
CA GLN A 238 23.82 -25.24 -20.29
C GLN A 238 25.09 -24.51 -19.86
N SER A 239 26.24 -25.18 -20.02
CA SER A 239 27.53 -24.61 -19.65
C SER A 239 27.93 -23.45 -20.56
N PHE A 240 28.24 -22.30 -19.96
CA PHE A 240 28.74 -21.11 -20.66
C PHE A 240 30.05 -21.36 -21.40
N LEU A 241 30.86 -22.32 -20.95
CA LEU A 241 32.13 -22.67 -21.59
C LEU A 241 31.94 -23.15 -23.04
N GLY A 242 30.76 -23.70 -23.37
CA GLY A 242 30.43 -24.13 -24.74
C GLY A 242 30.31 -22.97 -25.73
N PHE A 243 30.17 -21.73 -25.26
CA PHE A 243 30.12 -20.53 -26.10
C PHE A 243 31.50 -19.92 -26.34
N LEU A 244 32.56 -20.45 -25.73
CA LEU A 244 33.89 -19.86 -25.79
C LEU A 244 34.81 -20.70 -26.69
N SER A 245 35.79 -20.06 -27.32
CA SER A 245 36.91 -20.81 -27.91
C SER A 245 37.77 -21.46 -26.82
N GLU A 246 38.52 -22.52 -27.14
CA GLU A 246 39.34 -23.25 -26.16
C GLU A 246 40.30 -22.32 -25.38
N ARG A 247 40.88 -21.32 -26.08
CA ARG A 247 41.75 -20.31 -25.47
C ARG A 247 40.99 -19.42 -24.49
N SER A 248 39.76 -19.05 -24.83
CA SER A 248 38.91 -18.19 -24.00
C SER A 248 38.33 -18.94 -22.81
N VAL A 249 38.09 -20.25 -22.92
CA VAL A 249 37.71 -21.11 -21.79
C VAL A 249 38.79 -21.08 -20.70
N GLN A 250 40.05 -21.32 -21.05
CA GLN A 250 41.13 -21.31 -20.06
C GLN A 250 41.25 -19.96 -19.37
N LYS A 251 41.24 -18.89 -20.16
CA LYS A 251 41.30 -17.51 -19.66
C LYS A 251 40.14 -17.18 -18.72
N PHE A 252 38.92 -17.57 -19.07
CA PHE A 252 37.74 -17.35 -18.23
C PHE A 252 37.84 -18.08 -16.89
N LEU A 253 38.24 -19.35 -16.89
CA LEU A 253 38.38 -20.15 -15.67
C LEU A 253 39.49 -19.61 -14.74
N GLU A 254 40.61 -19.15 -15.30
CA GLU A 254 41.68 -18.49 -14.53
C GLU A 254 41.17 -17.23 -13.82
N LEU A 255 40.46 -16.35 -14.55
CA LEU A 255 39.91 -15.11 -13.98
C LEU A 255 38.81 -15.39 -12.96
N LYS A 256 37.96 -16.41 -13.18
CA LYS A 256 36.97 -16.86 -12.19
C LYS A 256 37.64 -17.36 -10.91
N SER A 257 38.76 -18.10 -11.02
CA SER A 257 39.50 -18.55 -9.84
C SER A 257 40.08 -17.38 -9.04
N GLN A 258 40.63 -16.38 -9.74
CA GLN A 258 41.19 -15.17 -9.11
C GLN A 258 40.13 -14.35 -8.36
N ILE A 259 38.96 -14.11 -8.96
CA ILE A 259 37.83 -13.43 -8.29
C ILE A 259 37.25 -14.28 -7.14
N GLY A 260 37.40 -15.60 -7.24
CA GLY A 260 37.02 -16.58 -6.22
C GLY A 260 37.84 -16.47 -4.93
N ALA A 261 39.14 -16.18 -5.06
CA ALA A 261 40.15 -16.31 -4.02
C ALA A 261 40.41 -15.03 -3.19
N GLN A 262 39.90 -13.86 -3.59
CA GLN A 262 40.12 -12.60 -2.88
C GLN A 262 38.96 -12.27 -1.92
N PRO A 263 39.16 -12.29 -0.59
CA PRO A 263 38.15 -11.82 0.36
C PRO A 263 38.21 -10.28 0.43
N GLY A 264 37.18 -9.61 -0.09
CA GLY A 264 36.87 -8.22 0.29
C GLY A 264 37.39 -7.08 -0.61
N ALA A 265 38.02 -7.34 -1.75
CA ALA A 265 38.40 -6.29 -2.72
C ALA A 265 37.98 -6.66 -4.16
N GLU A 266 37.43 -5.67 -4.87
CA GLU A 266 36.93 -5.67 -6.25
C GLU A 266 36.21 -6.94 -6.74
N ARG A 267 34.89 -6.95 -6.55
CA ARG A 267 33.94 -7.95 -7.06
C ARG A 267 33.74 -7.88 -8.59
N CYS A 268 34.65 -7.26 -9.32
CA CYS A 268 34.53 -6.92 -10.72
C CYS A 268 35.92 -6.93 -11.38
N LEU A 269 36.12 -7.75 -12.41
CA LEU A 269 37.36 -7.88 -13.17
C LEU A 269 37.08 -7.65 -14.65
N TRP A 270 37.76 -6.66 -15.25
CA TRP A 270 37.80 -6.53 -16.70
C TRP A 270 38.62 -7.66 -17.31
N ILE A 271 38.15 -8.27 -18.41
CA ILE A 271 38.84 -9.38 -19.09
C ILE A 271 39.78 -8.83 -20.17
N PRO A 272 41.12 -8.88 -19.99
CA PRO A 272 42.03 -8.15 -20.87
C PRO A 272 42.07 -8.68 -22.28
N GLY A 273 41.67 -7.89 -23.28
CA GLY A 273 41.57 -8.35 -24.68
C GLY A 273 40.36 -9.27 -24.94
N GLY A 274 39.36 -9.25 -24.05
CA GLY A 274 38.06 -9.86 -24.28
C GLY A 274 38.02 -11.39 -24.22
N LEU A 275 36.86 -11.93 -24.57
CA LEU A 275 36.61 -13.35 -24.78
C LEU A 275 36.24 -13.57 -26.24
N GLU A 276 36.78 -14.62 -26.83
CA GLU A 276 36.34 -15.10 -28.13
C GLU A 276 35.10 -15.97 -27.95
N ILE A 277 33.99 -15.47 -28.47
CA ILE A 277 32.69 -16.12 -28.41
C ILE A 277 32.42 -16.83 -29.72
N ARG A 278 31.91 -18.06 -29.64
CA ARG A 278 31.49 -18.90 -30.77
C ARG A 278 29.97 -18.89 -30.86
N ILE A 279 29.45 -18.55 -32.04
CA ILE A 279 28.02 -18.65 -32.36
C ILE A 279 27.74 -19.89 -33.21
N GLU A 280 26.45 -20.26 -33.30
CA GLU A 280 26.02 -21.56 -33.83
C GLU A 280 26.34 -21.77 -35.32
N ASP A 281 26.46 -20.69 -36.09
CA ASP A 281 26.81 -20.72 -37.53
C ASP A 281 28.32 -20.94 -37.79
N GLY A 282 29.12 -21.20 -36.75
CA GLY A 282 30.57 -21.45 -36.85
C GLY A 282 31.42 -20.18 -36.92
N GLU A 283 30.80 -19.00 -36.93
CA GLU A 283 31.47 -17.72 -36.78
C GLU A 283 31.92 -17.50 -35.32
N SER A 284 33.04 -16.81 -35.15
CA SER A 284 33.50 -16.32 -33.85
C SER A 284 33.71 -14.82 -33.87
N PHE A 285 33.48 -14.17 -32.73
CA PHE A 285 33.77 -12.75 -32.56
C PHE A 285 34.45 -12.50 -31.22
N GLN A 286 35.23 -11.41 -31.16
CA GLN A 286 35.85 -10.95 -29.92
C GLN A 286 34.90 -10.03 -29.19
N ALA A 287 34.65 -10.33 -27.91
CA ALA A 287 33.79 -9.54 -27.04
C ALA A 287 34.60 -9.00 -25.86
N GLU A 288 34.63 -7.68 -25.69
CA GLU A 288 35.05 -7.11 -24.41
C GLU A 288 34.06 -7.50 -23.33
N ALA A 289 34.57 -7.93 -22.18
CA ALA A 289 33.73 -8.48 -21.13
C ALA A 289 34.30 -8.12 -19.76
N THR A 290 33.39 -8.01 -18.80
CA THR A 290 33.70 -7.79 -17.39
C THR A 290 33.04 -8.89 -16.59
N LEU A 291 33.80 -9.55 -15.73
CA LEU A 291 33.34 -10.60 -14.85
C LEU A 291 33.07 -10.02 -13.46
N SER A 292 31.85 -10.17 -12.96
CA SER A 292 31.49 -9.72 -11.61
C SER A 292 30.99 -10.88 -10.74
N ARG A 293 31.21 -10.79 -9.43
CA ARG A 293 30.74 -11.77 -8.44
C ARG A 293 29.93 -11.06 -7.35
N PHE A 294 28.66 -11.42 -7.18
CA PHE A 294 27.76 -10.83 -6.18
C PHE A 294 27.59 -11.72 -4.96
#